data_AF-A0A9W7MGL3-F1
#
_entry.id   AF-A0A9W7MGL3-F1
#
_cell.length_a   1.000
_cell.length_b   1.000
_cell.length_c   1.000
_cell.angle_alpha   90.00
_cell.angle_beta   90.00
_cell.angle_gamma   90.00
#
_symmetry.space_group_name_H-M   'P 1'
#
loop_
_entity.id
_entity.type
_entity.pdbx_description
1 polymer ?
#
loop_
_entity_poly.entity_id
_entity_poly.type
_entity_poly.pdbx_seq_one_letter_code
_entity_poly.pdbx_strand_id
1 'polypeptide(L)'
;MLREYGTSMMKLSKRIIQIILKSLGDGYEKKFFDSEFENCHGYMRISNYRPPDDVEENEVKRLEMYTDMSCITIVFQDELDGLQMRLKDGKWLDIHPCENSMN
;
A
#
# COMPACT_ATOMS: atom_id res chain seq x y z
N MET A 1 -9.94 7.07 17.41
CA MET A 1 -10.15 7.01 15.95
C MET A 1 -8.88 6.67 15.17
N LEU A 2 -7.94 7.59 14.86
CA LEU A 2 -6.76 7.28 14.03
C LEU A 2 -5.85 6.17 14.60
N ARG A 3 -5.61 6.19 15.91
CA ARG A 3 -4.83 5.14 16.58
C ARG A 3 -5.50 3.76 16.52
N GLU A 4 -6.83 3.73 16.63
CA GLU A 4 -7.61 2.49 16.52
C GLU A 4 -7.58 1.99 15.08
N TYR A 5 -7.76 2.87 14.10
CA TYR A 5 -7.61 2.54 12.68
C TYR A 5 -6.21 1.96 12.39
N GLY A 6 -5.15 2.62 12.86
CA GLY A 6 -3.78 2.12 12.71
C GLY A 6 -3.54 0.76 13.39
N THR A 7 -4.16 0.55 14.55
CA THR A 7 -4.12 -0.75 15.24
C THR A 7 -4.84 -1.84 14.44
N SER A 8 -6.00 -1.52 13.86
CA SER A 8 -6.74 -2.44 12.99
C SER A 8 -5.97 -2.77 11.71
N MET A 9 -5.36 -1.78 11.07
CA MET A 9 -4.52 -1.97 9.89
C MET A 9 -3.27 -2.80 10.19
N MET A 10 -2.64 -2.61 11.36
CA MET A 10 -1.52 -3.45 11.81
C MET A 10 -1.93 -4.92 11.99
N LYS A 11 -3.13 -5.17 12.54
CA LYS A 11 -3.64 -6.54 12.68
C LYS A 11 -3.93 -7.17 11.31
N LEU A 12 -4.49 -6.38 10.39
CA LEU A 12 -4.77 -6.81 9.03
C LEU A 12 -3.48 -7.15 8.27
N SER A 13 -2.48 -6.26 8.30
CA SER A 13 -1.20 -6.47 7.61
C SER A 13 -0.50 -7.74 8.10
N LYS A 14 -0.45 -7.96 9.42
CA LYS A 14 0.09 -9.20 10.01
C LYS A 14 -0.62 -10.44 9.48
N ARG A 15 -1.94 -10.41 9.37
CA ARG A 15 -2.73 -11.53 8.84
C ARG A 15 -2.46 -11.78 7.36
N ILE A 16 -2.33 -10.73 6.55
CA ILE A 16 -1.98 -10.84 5.12
C ILE A 16 -0.59 -11.47 4.97
N ILE A 17 0.41 -10.99 5.71
CA ILE A 17 1.78 -11.55 5.69
C ILE A 17 1.76 -13.04 6.05
N GLN A 18 1.02 -13.43 7.09
CA GLN A 18 0.89 -14.84 7.47
C GLN A 18 0.30 -15.70 6.35
N ILE A 19 -0.70 -15.20 5.62
CA ILE A 19 -1.32 -15.92 4.49
C ILE A 19 -0.32 -16.04 3.34
N ILE A 20 0.39 -14.95 3.01
CA ILE A 20 1.42 -14.96 1.96
C ILE A 20 2.52 -15.96 2.29
N LEU A 21 3.08 -15.92 3.49
CA LEU A 21 4.15 -16.83 3.92
C LEU A 21 3.71 -18.30 3.83
N LYS A 22 2.49 -18.62 4.28
CA LYS A 22 1.94 -19.98 4.14
C LYS A 22 1.75 -20.41 2.68
N SER A 23 1.52 -19.46 1.78
CA SER A 23 1.32 -19.74 0.35
C SER A 23 2.64 -19.95 -0.41
N LEU A 24 3.79 -19.58 0.18
CA LEU A 24 5.11 -19.75 -0.43
C LEU A 24 5.69 -21.16 -0.25
N GLY A 25 5.03 -22.02 0.54
CA GLY A 25 5.41 -23.40 0.79
C GLY A 25 5.82 -23.68 2.24
N ASP A 26 6.04 -24.94 2.54
CA ASP A 26 6.28 -25.42 3.91
C ASP A 26 7.56 -24.81 4.51
N GLY A 27 7.46 -24.31 5.75
CA GLY A 27 8.55 -23.78 6.53
C GLY A 27 8.68 -22.25 6.48
N TYR A 28 8.06 -21.56 5.52
CA TYR A 28 8.06 -20.09 5.45
C TYR A 28 7.22 -19.45 6.56
N GLU A 29 6.20 -20.13 7.07
CA GLU A 29 5.39 -19.68 8.20
C GLU A 29 6.23 -19.46 9.46
N LYS A 30 7.34 -20.19 9.63
CA LYS A 30 8.24 -20.02 10.77
C LYS A 30 8.91 -18.66 10.77
N LYS A 31 9.20 -18.07 9.61
CA LYS A 31 9.76 -16.71 9.50
C LYS A 31 8.90 -15.64 10.14
N PHE A 32 7.57 -15.84 10.20
CA PHE A 32 6.70 -14.92 10.91
C PHE A 32 7.00 -14.90 12.42
N PHE A 33 7.34 -16.06 12.98
CA PHE A 33 7.59 -16.29 14.40
C PHE A 33 9.07 -16.19 14.77
N ASP A 34 9.98 -16.36 13.82
CA ASP A 34 11.44 -16.36 14.00
C ASP A 34 12.03 -14.94 13.98
N SER A 35 11.30 -13.95 14.52
CA SER A 35 11.67 -12.53 14.69
C SER A 35 11.69 -11.61 13.47
N GLU A 36 11.82 -12.12 12.24
CA GLU A 36 11.90 -11.28 11.02
C GLU A 36 10.67 -10.36 10.87
N PHE A 37 9.48 -10.87 11.20
CA PHE A 37 8.22 -10.13 11.14
C PHE A 37 7.62 -9.77 12.51
N GLU A 38 8.13 -10.35 13.59
CA GLU A 38 7.61 -10.11 14.95
C GLU A 38 7.86 -8.66 15.39
N ASN A 39 9.04 -8.13 15.04
CA ASN A 39 9.46 -6.75 15.35
C ASN A 39 9.16 -5.75 14.23
N CYS A 40 8.36 -6.12 13.22
CA CYS A 40 8.02 -5.18 12.16
C CYS A 40 7.19 -4.01 12.71
N HIS A 41 7.68 -2.81 12.44
CA HIS A 41 6.95 -1.56 12.66
C HIS A 41 6.35 -1.09 11.33
N GLY A 42 5.12 -0.60 11.41
CA GLY A 42 4.45 0.08 10.31
C GLY A 42 4.16 1.51 10.71
N TYR A 43 4.02 2.37 9.70
CA TYR A 43 3.57 3.74 9.87
C TYR A 43 2.34 3.97 9.02
N MET A 44 1.59 5.03 9.34
CA MET A 44 0.45 5.47 8.56
C MET A 44 0.79 6.81 7.94
N ARG A 45 0.57 6.93 6.63
CA ARG A 45 0.71 8.18 5.89
C ARG A 45 -0.67 8.63 5.43
N ILE A 46 -1.03 9.86 5.79
CA ILE A 46 -2.23 10.52 5.27
C ILE A 46 -1.75 11.58 4.30
N SER A 47 -2.10 11.41 3.02
CA SER A 47 -1.75 12.37 1.96
C SER A 47 -2.99 13.08 1.48
N ASN A 48 -2.89 14.39 1.23
CA ASN A 48 -3.94 15.18 0.59
C ASN A 48 -3.31 15.89 -0.62
N TYR A 49 -3.71 15.47 -1.82
CA TYR A 49 -3.22 16.02 -3.07
C TYR A 49 -4.27 16.96 -3.66
N ARG A 50 -4.03 18.27 -3.62
CA ARG A 50 -4.91 19.25 -4.25
C ARG A 50 -4.62 19.37 -5.74
N PRO A 51 -5.66 19.50 -6.59
CA PRO A 51 -5.45 19.89 -7.99
C PRO A 51 -4.77 21.28 -8.04
N PRO A 52 -3.79 21.49 -8.93
CA PRO A 52 -3.24 22.81 -9.13
C PRO A 52 -4.27 23.72 -9.80
N ASP A 53 -4.30 24.99 -9.41
CA ASP A 53 -5.30 25.96 -9.88
C ASP A 53 -5.06 26.38 -11.36
N ASP A 54 -3.82 26.29 -11.86
CA ASP A 54 -3.39 26.96 -13.11
C ASP A 54 -2.52 26.09 -14.06
N VAL A 55 -2.65 24.75 -14.05
CA VAL A 55 -1.82 23.89 -14.90
C VAL A 55 -2.71 23.11 -15.87
N GLU A 56 -2.39 23.16 -17.17
CA GLU A 56 -3.06 22.32 -18.17
C GLU A 56 -3.01 20.86 -17.70
N GLU A 57 -4.18 20.21 -17.71
CA GLU A 57 -4.46 18.91 -17.07
C GLU A 57 -3.52 17.77 -17.48
N ASN A 58 -2.71 17.94 -18.52
CA ASN A 58 -2.15 16.82 -19.25
C ASN A 58 -0.93 16.15 -18.59
N GLU A 59 -0.15 16.76 -17.69
CA GLU A 59 1.06 16.09 -17.16
C GLU A 59 1.49 16.50 -15.72
N VAL A 60 0.54 16.67 -14.79
CA VAL A 60 0.92 16.99 -13.40
C VAL A 60 1.30 15.73 -12.61
N LYS A 61 2.59 15.43 -12.56
CA LYS A 61 3.14 14.40 -11.67
C LYS A 61 3.13 14.89 -10.21
N ARG A 62 2.20 14.38 -9.40
CA ARG A 62 2.02 14.81 -8.00
C ARG A 62 2.96 14.15 -7.00
N LEU A 63 3.44 12.96 -7.31
CA LEU A 63 4.41 12.22 -6.52
C LEU A 63 5.42 11.58 -7.46
N GLU A 64 6.70 11.60 -7.10
CA GLU A 64 7.71 10.92 -7.88
C GLU A 64 7.46 9.41 -7.92
N MET A 65 7.99 8.73 -8.94
CA MET A 65 7.90 7.27 -8.98
C MET A 65 8.85 6.71 -7.94
N TYR A 66 8.35 5.87 -7.06
CA TYR A 66 9.14 5.29 -6.00
C TYR A 66 8.55 3.94 -5.58
N THR A 67 9.37 3.14 -4.91
CA THR A 67 8.94 1.90 -4.26
C THR A 67 8.97 2.14 -2.76
N ASP A 68 7.90 1.76 -2.07
CA ASP A 68 7.89 1.80 -0.61
C ASP A 68 8.96 0.86 -0.04
N MET A 69 9.55 1.26 1.09
CA MET A 69 10.55 0.45 1.80
C MET A 69 9.90 -0.65 2.67
N SER A 70 8.58 -0.65 2.82
CA SER A 70 7.80 -1.62 3.58
C SER A 70 7.65 -2.95 2.83
N CYS A 71 7.48 -4.03 3.59
CA CYS A 71 7.19 -5.36 3.02
C CYS A 71 5.80 -5.45 2.39
N ILE A 72 4.83 -4.71 2.94
CA ILE A 72 3.47 -4.56 2.43
C ILE A 72 3.02 -3.12 2.67
N THR A 73 2.32 -2.55 1.71
CA THR A 73 1.56 -1.30 1.85
C THR A 73 0.09 -1.62 1.55
N ILE A 74 -0.81 -1.05 2.35
CA ILE A 74 -2.26 -1.11 2.14
C ILE A 74 -2.71 0.31 1.83
N VAL A 75 -3.28 0.54 0.66
CA VAL A 75 -3.70 1.86 0.21
C VAL A 75 -5.21 1.97 0.21
N PHE A 76 -5.71 2.99 0.90
CA PHE A 76 -7.10 3.43 0.78
C PHE A 76 -7.08 4.75 0.00
N GLN A 77 -7.72 4.76 -1.17
CA GLN A 77 -7.87 5.95 -2.01
C GLN A 77 -9.32 6.43 -1.99
N ASP A 78 -9.51 7.72 -2.21
CA ASP A 78 -10.84 8.28 -2.40
C ASP A 78 -11.37 7.95 -3.81
N GLU A 79 -12.49 8.56 -4.20
CA GLU A 79 -13.13 8.34 -5.49
C GLU A 79 -12.38 8.98 -6.67
N LEU A 80 -11.29 9.72 -6.42
CA LEU A 80 -10.52 10.38 -7.46
C LEU A 80 -9.41 9.45 -7.99
N ASP A 81 -9.31 9.40 -9.32
CA ASP A 81 -8.20 8.72 -9.99
C ASP A 81 -6.86 9.43 -9.75
N GLY A 82 -5.76 8.70 -9.95
CA GLY A 82 -4.40 9.26 -9.92
C GLY A 82 -3.31 8.31 -9.47
N LEU A 83 -3.68 7.15 -8.88
CA LEU A 83 -2.72 6.11 -8.55
C LEU A 83 -2.37 5.29 -9.79
N GLN A 84 -1.08 5.17 -10.07
CA GLN A 84 -0.56 4.32 -11.13
C GLN A 84 0.47 3.34 -10.59
N MET A 85 0.45 2.11 -11.09
CA MET A 85 1.44 1.08 -10.78
C MET A 85 2.28 0.76 -12.01
N ARG A 86 3.60 0.69 -11.84
CA ARG A 86 4.50 0.27 -12.91
C ARG A 86 4.62 -1.25 -12.95
N LEU A 87 4.27 -1.85 -14.09
CA LEU A 87 4.43 -3.27 -14.37
C LEU A 87 5.90 -3.63 -14.64
N LYS A 88 6.22 -4.92 -14.59
CA LYS A 88 7.57 -5.44 -14.84
C LYS A 88 8.08 -5.14 -16.26
N ASP A 89 7.17 -4.99 -17.22
CA ASP A 89 7.50 -4.64 -18.60
C ASP A 89 7.69 -3.12 -18.81
N GLY A 90 7.62 -2.33 -17.73
CA GLY A 90 7.82 -0.88 -17.75
C GLY A 90 6.57 -0.07 -18.06
N LYS A 91 5.44 -0.71 -18.37
CA LYS A 91 4.17 0.00 -18.61
C LYS A 91 3.55 0.46 -17.31
N TRP A 92 2.79 1.56 -17.38
CA TRP A 92 1.97 2.04 -16.28
C TRP A 92 0.55 1.47 -16.40
N LEU A 93 0.00 1.10 -15.25
CA LEU A 93 -1.38 0.64 -15.09
C LEU A 93 -2.10 1.62 -14.16
N ASP A 94 -3.22 2.16 -14.62
CA ASP A 94 -4.11 2.98 -13.80
C ASP A 94 -4.84 2.09 -12.78
N ILE A 95 -4.80 2.51 -11.51
CA ILE A 95 -5.48 1.83 -10.41
C ILE A 95 -6.72 2.63 -10.06
N HIS A 96 -7.83 2.29 -10.72
CA HIS A 96 -9.10 2.96 -10.49
C HIS A 96 -9.63 2.71 -9.07
N PRO A 97 -10.19 3.73 -8.40
CA PRO A 97 -10.93 3.57 -7.15
C PRO A 97 -12.03 2.52 -7.29
N CYS A 98 -12.13 1.66 -6.29
CA CYS A 98 -13.24 0.73 -6.17
C CYS A 98 -13.87 0.91 -4.79
N GLU A 99 -15.18 1.15 -4.77
CA GLU A 99 -15.89 1.38 -3.52
C GLU A 99 -15.68 0.20 -2.56
N ASN A 100 -15.33 0.53 -1.31
CA ASN A 100 -15.06 -0.43 -0.24
C ASN A 100 -13.87 -1.37 -0.51
N SER A 101 -12.97 -1.05 -1.44
CA SER A 101 -11.70 -1.77 -1.60
C SER A 101 -10.55 -1.09 -0.87
N MET A 102 -9.57 -1.89 -0.45
CA MET A 102 -8.22 -1.43 -0.13
C MET A 102 -7.32 -2.04 -1.19
N ASN A 103 -6.54 -1.21 -1.88
CA ASN A 103 -5.65 -1.60 -2.97
C ASN A 103 -4.23 -1.89 -2.47
#